data_AF-A0A1I0KAK5-F1
#
_entry.id   AF-A0A1I0KAK5-F1
#
_cell.length_a   1.000
_cell.length_b   1.000
_cell.length_c   1.000
_cell.angle_alpha   90.00
_cell.angle_beta   90.00
_cell.angle_gamma   90.00
#
_symmetry.space_group_name_H-M   'P 1'
#
loop_
_entity.id
_entity.type
_entity.pdbx_description
1 polymer ?
#
loop_
_entity_poly.entity_id
_entity_poly.type
_entity_poly.pdbx_seq_one_letter_code
_entity_poly.pdbx_strand_id
1 'polypeptide(L)'
;MKLYECIIDDGKSVFKTITAAKNKKELLNVYGGNGTFEKIKDITKDTQHMGVECLRDSLTRTGWGEMEITLLTALLQQHLDSIK
;
A
#
# COMPACT_ATOMS: atom_id res chain seq x y z
N MET A 1 -0.16 7.21 7.29
CA MET A 1 -0.83 6.06 6.64
C MET A 1 0.04 4.84 6.85
N LYS A 2 -0.54 3.65 6.97
CA LYS A 2 0.20 2.40 7.15
C LYS A 2 -0.09 1.45 6.00
N LEU A 3 0.89 0.62 5.67
CA LEU A 3 0.77 -0.42 4.67
C LEU A 3 0.72 -1.78 5.36
N TYR A 4 -0.29 -2.58 5.05
CA TYR A 4 -0.52 -3.88 5.67
C TYR A 4 -0.45 -4.99 4.62
N GLU A 5 0.37 -6.00 4.88
CA GLU A 5 0.27 -7.29 4.20
C GLU A 5 -0.80 -8.12 4.91
N CYS A 6 -1.83 -8.52 4.17
CA CYS A 6 -2.97 -9.25 4.69
C CYS A 6 -3.08 -10.61 4.00
N ILE A 7 -3.37 -11.65 4.78
CA ILE A 7 -3.87 -12.93 4.27
C ILE A 7 -5.35 -12.98 4.62
N ILE A 8 -6.19 -13.13 3.59
CA ILE A 8 -7.64 -13.07 3.69
C ILE A 8 -8.20 -14.39 3.17
N ASP A 9 -9.08 -15.00 3.94
CA ASP A 9 -9.96 -16.09 3.49
C ASP A 9 -11.35 -15.50 3.23
N ASP A 10 -11.84 -15.57 2.00
CA ASP A 10 -13.17 -15.05 1.63
C ASP A 10 -14.29 -16.11 1.68
N GLY A 11 -14.00 -17.30 2.23
CA GLY A 11 -14.90 -18.46 2.26
C GLY A 11 -14.88 -19.29 0.97
N LYS A 12 -14.15 -18.86 -0.07
CA LYS A 12 -13.91 -19.63 -1.30
C LYS A 12 -12.42 -19.88 -1.53
N SER A 13 -11.57 -18.93 -1.17
CA SER A 13 -10.14 -18.94 -1.43
C SER A 13 -9.36 -18.12 -0.41
N VAL A 14 -8.13 -18.54 -0.15
CA VAL A 14 -7.18 -17.80 0.69
C VAL A 14 -6.21 -17.06 -0.23
N PHE A 15 -6.13 -15.74 -0.09
CA PHE A 15 -5.24 -14.90 -0.90
C PHE A 15 -4.48 -13.87 -0.07
N LYS A 16 -3.36 -13.42 -0.64
CA LYS A 16 -2.51 -12.37 -0.07
C LYS A 16 -2.77 -11.05 -0.78
N THR A 17 -2.89 -9.97 -0.02
CA THR A 17 -3.07 -8.61 -0.53
C THR A 17 -2.24 -7.60 0.26
N ILE A 18 -1.95 -6.45 -0.36
CA ILE A 18 -1.32 -5.30 0.28
C ILE A 18 -2.36 -4.18 0.31
N THR A 19 -2.65 -3.65 1.49
CA THR A 19 -3.69 -2.62 1.65
C THR A 19 -3.19 -1.47 2.51
N ALA A 20 -3.46 -0.24 2.06
CA ALA A 20 -3.17 0.97 2.82
C ALA A 20 -4.35 1.35 3.72
N ALA A 21 -4.10 1.62 5.01
CA ALA A 21 -5.11 2.09 5.96
C ALA A 21 -4.48 3.02 7.01
N LYS A 22 -5.26 3.87 7.70
CA LYS A 22 -4.67 4.71 8.77
C LYS A 22 -4.22 3.87 9.97
N ASN A 23 -4.97 2.80 10.28
CA ASN A 23 -4.72 1.88 11.38
C ASN A 23 -5.43 0.54 11.13
N LYS A 24 -5.15 -0.46 11.98
CA LYS A 24 -5.75 -1.80 11.88
C LYS A 24 -7.28 -1.77 12.01
N LYS A 25 -7.86 -0.85 12.79
CA LYS A 25 -9.32 -0.75 12.95
C LYS A 25 -10.01 -0.33 11.65
N GLU A 26 -9.48 0.68 10.95
CA GLU A 26 -9.98 1.06 9.62
C GLU A 26 -9.79 -0.07 8.60
N LEU A 27 -8.65 -0.78 8.62
CA LEU A 27 -8.41 -1.93 7.73
C LEU A 27 -9.49 -3.02 7.87
N LEU A 28 -9.89 -3.33 9.10
CA LEU A 28 -10.94 -4.33 9.37
C LEU A 28 -12.30 -3.90 8.83
N ASN A 29 -12.58 -2.59 8.76
CA ASN A 29 -13.83 -2.07 8.18
C ASN A 29 -13.85 -2.21 6.65
N VAL A 30 -12.70 -2.23 5.98
CA VAL A 30 -12.62 -2.37 4.51
C VAL A 30 -13.11 -3.73 4.03
N TYR A 31 -12.84 -4.79 4.80
CA TYR A 31 -13.22 -6.17 4.46
C TYR A 31 -14.38 -6.67 5.33
N GLY A 32 -15.27 -5.76 5.74
CA GLY A 32 -16.42 -6.03 6.63
C GLY A 32 -17.56 -6.86 6.02
N GLY A 33 -17.26 -7.97 5.36
CA GLY A 33 -18.23 -8.96 4.88
C GLY A 33 -17.57 -10.31 4.58
N ASN A 34 -18.20 -11.40 5.05
CA ASN A 34 -17.95 -12.86 4.89
C ASN A 34 -16.51 -13.41 4.89
N GLY A 35 -15.46 -12.60 4.85
CA GLY A 35 -14.07 -13.04 4.89
C GLY A 35 -13.41 -12.79 6.24
N THR A 36 -12.46 -13.66 6.59
CA THR A 36 -11.64 -13.55 7.80
C THR A 36 -10.22 -13.12 7.47
N PHE A 37 -9.66 -12.25 8.31
CA PHE A 37 -8.24 -11.94 8.25
C PHE A 37 -7.45 -13.00 9.02
N GLU A 38 -6.81 -13.90 8.28
CA GLU A 38 -5.94 -14.94 8.85
C GLU A 38 -4.62 -14.36 9.36
N LYS A 39 -4.11 -13.32 8.68
CA LYS A 39 -2.88 -12.64 9.08
C LYS A 39 -2.89 -11.18 8.66
N ILE A 40 -2.44 -10.31 9.56
CA ILE A 40 -2.21 -8.89 9.29
C ILE A 40 -0.81 -8.53 9.79
N LYS A 41 0.06 -8.08 8.88
CA LYS A 41 1.41 -7.61 9.19
C LYS A 41 1.54 -6.14 8.76
N ASP A 42 1.94 -5.27 9.68
CA ASP A 42 2.33 -3.89 9.35
C ASP A 42 3.70 -3.93 8.65
N ILE A 43 3.72 -3.58 7.36
CA ILE A 43 4.92 -3.53 6.51
C ILE A 43 5.29 -2.09 6.16
N THR A 44 4.78 -1.10 6.90
CA THR A 44 5.02 0.32 6.62
C THR A 44 6.50 0.68 6.65
N LYS A 45 7.33 0.00 7.45
CA LYS A 45 8.77 0.23 7.47
C LYS A 45 9.50 -0.38 6.27
N ASP A 46 8.92 -1.43 5.67
CA ASP A 46 9.52 -2.12 4.51
C ASP A 46 9.48 -1.21 3.26
N THR A 47 8.65 -0.16 3.26
CA THR A 47 8.57 0.85 2.19
C THR A 47 9.73 1.84 2.19
N GLN A 48 10.56 1.88 3.24
CA GLN A 48 11.70 2.81 3.33
C GLN A 48 12.72 2.62 2.21
N HIS A 49 12.72 1.46 1.56
CA HIS A 49 13.59 1.15 0.43
C HIS A 49 12.96 1.52 -0.94
N MET A 50 11.71 1.99 -0.97
CA MET A 50 11.09 2.44 -2.22
C MET A 50 11.72 3.77 -2.66
N GLY A 51 12.50 3.72 -3.73
CA GLY A 51 13.09 4.91 -4.33
C GLY A 51 12.07 5.71 -5.13
N VAL A 52 11.91 7.00 -4.82
CA VAL A 52 11.05 7.93 -5.58
C VAL A 52 11.42 7.96 -7.07
N GLU A 53 12.72 7.93 -7.38
CA GLU A 53 13.21 7.87 -8.76
C GLU A 53 12.84 6.56 -9.46
N CYS A 54 12.85 5.43 -8.74
CA CYS A 54 12.44 4.15 -9.32
C CYS A 54 10.95 4.13 -9.68
N LEU A 55 10.10 4.79 -8.86
CA LEU A 55 8.69 4.98 -9.17
C LEU A 55 8.52 5.89 -10.39
N ARG A 56 9.22 7.04 -10.42
CA ARG A 56 9.21 7.97 -11.55
C ARG A 56 9.56 7.25 -12.85
N ASP A 57 10.70 6.58 -12.90
CA ASP A 57 11.17 5.85 -14.09
C ASP A 57 10.15 4.79 -14.56
N SER A 58 9.53 4.08 -13.61
CA SER A 58 8.54 3.05 -13.93
C SER A 58 7.26 3.65 -14.51
N LEU A 59 6.78 4.76 -13.96
CA LEU A 59 5.60 5.46 -14.45
C LEU A 59 5.86 6.11 -15.83
N THR A 60 7.02 6.74 -16.01
CA THR A 60 7.43 7.28 -17.32
C THR A 60 7.49 6.19 -18.38
N ARG A 61 8.11 5.03 -18.08
CA ARG A 61 8.19 3.90 -19.02
C ARG A 61 6.83 3.29 -19.37
N THR A 62 5.84 3.42 -18.48
CA THR A 62 4.48 2.91 -18.70
C THR A 62 3.55 3.94 -19.35
N GLY A 63 4.07 5.11 -19.71
CA GLY A 63 3.36 6.13 -20.48
C GLY A 63 2.45 7.04 -19.64
N TRP A 64 2.67 7.12 -18.33
CA TRP A 64 1.93 8.05 -17.46
C TRP A 64 2.32 9.50 -17.76
N GLY A 65 1.38 10.42 -17.56
CA GLY A 65 1.62 11.85 -17.76
C GLY A 65 2.44 12.46 -16.62
N GLU A 66 3.22 13.49 -16.96
CA GLU A 66 4.07 14.23 -16.00
C GLU A 66 3.32 14.72 -14.76
N MET A 67 2.07 15.14 -14.91
CA MET A 67 1.22 15.56 -13.79
C MET A 67 0.98 14.43 -12.78
N GLU A 68 0.66 13.23 -13.27
CA GLU A 68 0.35 12.07 -12.43
C GLU A 68 1.62 11.56 -11.75
N ILE A 69 2.72 11.51 -12.50
CA ILE A 69 4.05 11.15 -12.00
C ILE A 69 4.45 12.10 -10.87
N THR A 70 4.30 13.41 -11.08
CA THR A 70 4.65 14.43 -10.07
C THR A 70 3.81 14.26 -8.81
N LEU A 71 2.50 14.06 -8.93
CA LEU A 71 1.62 13.86 -7.78
C LEU A 71 1.99 12.60 -6.99
N LEU A 72 2.16 11.46 -7.67
CA LEU A 72 2.45 10.18 -7.02
C LEU A 72 3.82 10.17 -6.35
N THR A 73 4.84 10.74 -7.01
CA THR A 73 6.19 10.87 -6.43
C THR A 73 6.23 11.80 -5.24
N ALA A 74 5.48 12.93 -5.27
CA ALA A 74 5.34 13.83 -4.12
C ALA A 74 4.66 13.15 -2.92
N LEU A 75 3.59 12.37 -3.17
CA LEU A 75 2.89 11.61 -2.13
C LEU A 75 3.78 10.53 -1.51
N LEU A 76 4.58 9.83 -2.34
CA LEU A 76 5.54 8.85 -1.84
C LEU A 76 6.62 9.53 -0.98
N GLN A 77 7.18 10.65 -1.43
CA GLN A 77 8.17 11.40 -0.66
C GLN A 77 7.62 11.86 0.69
N GLN A 78 6.41 12.44 0.70
CA GLN A 78 5.73 12.85 1.93
C GLN A 78 5.50 11.66 2.87
N HIS A 79 5.16 10.48 2.34
CA HIS A 79 5.02 9.28 3.14
C HIS A 79 6.35 8.85 3.77
N LEU A 80 7.43 8.77 2.98
CA LEU A 80 8.76 8.39 3.45
C LEU A 80 9.26 9.32 4.56
N ASP A 81 9.05 10.63 4.43
CA ASP A 81 9.46 11.60 5.44
C ASP A 81 8.62 11.50 6.73
N SER A 82 7.41 10.95 6.67
CA SER A 82 6.57 10.70 7.86
C SER A 82 6.95 9.44 8.65
N ILE A 83 7.78 8.55 8.08
CA ILE A 83 8.20 7.28 8.70
C ILE A 83 9.65 7.32 9.20
N LYS A 84 10.44 8.33 8.79
CA LYS A 84 11.76 8.63 9.36
C LYS A 84 11.63 9.12 10.80
#